data_AF-A0A0F6CKN7-F1
#
_entry.id   AF-A0A0F6CKN7-F1
#
_cell.length_a   1.000
_cell.length_b   1.000
_cell.length_c   1.000
_cell.angle_alpha   90.00
_cell.angle_beta   90.00
_cell.angle_gamma   90.00
#
_symmetry.space_group_name_H-M   'P 1'
#
loop_
_entity.id
_entity.type
_entity.pdbx_description
1 polymer ?
#
loop_
_entity_poly.entity_id
_entity_poly.type
_entity_poly.pdbx_seq_one_letter_code
_entity_poly.pdbx_strand_id
1 'polypeptide(L)'
;MALINNKNKNSCNLDIKNIVNFNIQKITKSFFDSNLFNSSSQNISKKHYKTLKANNEEFFDVQSLLNEESIGDIINFSFKKINSIIGATNLNHFDVIRHDEYGEAVYVNISNINSDFEIQAKKSQDLRFVFEVYVKDYSYLKQYCDKIQINILFDETNRIISGNFVFFKQAVEVDLEQLIKHVYRNYFVKNFIKEHFMNNSLKNQVRLFEDLTINKQDKSIYLSSKFKTQFISTLDHVDEVNNLQIDREEFFYAVNILNFIILMIYEDLKAFFQSNKPISFLDFIQRKTNLSNVRSNAHAELDFLNLFNYVNSKYFFNHELDLHQEEVENLEDALDLINEFYDLYQFEQRSLSDQILNFEISWSDQEWDDNHKIILLLMYPELFGLDSVDYVNSKYDQLVESFINFQISDTVDYQKKHDAVLCELNPNYESFINANKDFLIMKSNFESFNLFEIYNWALIYENLYEAKYINISNKFYKLKNSQPQIMRVLLNQLNQLKYYTAKKIYGLGHIEVVIRKLLKYNDFENTINQFIKTINRDDQMYGKSKERKYLILGIISAFLFGIMDFLTTIFSILPVTQDNIKVSIQKVPSLIVIGAGSLLASILLIILTVTYFKKRRQK
;
A
#
# COMPACT_ATOMS: atom_id res chain seq x y z
N MET A 1 38.80 -25.17 -6.45
CA MET A 1 39.28 -25.04 -5.06
C MET A 1 40.74 -24.58 -5.01
N ALA A 2 40.97 -23.28 -5.23
CA ALA A 2 42.21 -22.57 -4.89
C ALA A 2 41.95 -21.06 -5.05
N LEU A 3 41.14 -20.50 -4.14
CA LEU A 3 40.91 -19.06 -4.00
C LEU A 3 40.88 -18.69 -2.52
N ILE A 4 41.79 -19.25 -1.71
CA ILE A 4 41.88 -18.87 -0.29
C ILE A 4 43.35 -18.82 0.11
N ASN A 5 43.92 -17.62 0.09
CA ASN A 5 44.88 -17.10 1.09
C ASN A 5 45.43 -15.72 0.68
N ASN A 6 44.56 -14.72 0.58
CA ASN A 6 44.98 -13.32 0.65
C ASN A 6 44.13 -12.59 1.69
N LYS A 7 44.67 -12.43 2.91
CA LYS A 7 44.23 -11.34 3.81
C LYS A 7 44.45 -10.01 3.08
N ASN A 8 43.61 -8.98 3.18
CA ASN A 8 42.20 -8.89 2.86
C ASN A 8 42.10 -7.59 2.01
N LYS A 9 42.71 -7.58 0.81
CA LYS A 9 42.71 -6.39 -0.06
C LYS A 9 41.36 -6.17 -0.76
N ASN A 10 40.48 -7.16 -0.71
CA ASN A 10 39.22 -7.20 -1.42
C ASN A 10 38.08 -7.50 -0.43
N SER A 11 37.89 -6.67 0.59
CA SER A 11 36.77 -6.79 1.53
C SER A 11 35.97 -5.49 1.57
N CYS A 12 34.65 -5.62 1.72
CA CYS A 12 33.72 -4.51 1.84
C CYS A 12 32.85 -4.60 3.08
N ASN A 13 32.29 -3.46 3.49
CA ASN A 13 31.17 -3.47 4.41
C ASN A 13 29.88 -3.47 3.58
N LEU A 14 28.99 -4.40 3.92
CA LEU A 14 27.73 -4.62 3.24
C LEU A 14 26.58 -4.35 4.21
N ASP A 15 25.79 -3.32 3.93
CA ASP A 15 24.53 -3.09 4.61
C ASP A 15 23.37 -3.49 3.71
N ILE A 16 22.60 -4.48 4.14
CA ILE A 16 21.43 -4.99 3.43
C ILE A 16 20.19 -4.43 4.12
N LYS A 17 19.27 -3.88 3.33
CA LYS A 17 18.03 -3.29 3.84
C LYS A 17 16.86 -3.88 3.06
N ASN A 18 15.99 -4.57 3.79
CA ASN A 18 14.77 -5.17 3.25
C ASN A 18 13.60 -4.24 3.58
N ILE A 19 13.03 -3.61 2.55
CA ILE A 19 12.06 -2.52 2.69
C ILE A 19 10.68 -3.03 2.27
N VAL A 20 9.67 -2.74 3.08
CA VAL A 20 8.28 -3.12 2.83
C VAL A 20 7.40 -1.89 3.02
N ASN A 21 6.84 -1.37 1.92
CA ASN A 21 6.00 -0.17 1.95
C ASN A 21 4.58 -0.51 2.39
N PHE A 22 3.90 0.49 2.97
CA PHE A 22 2.51 0.38 3.37
C PHE A 22 1.74 1.67 3.14
N ASN A 23 0.43 1.56 3.05
CA ASN A 23 -0.49 2.69 3.06
C ASN A 23 -1.65 2.41 4.01
N ILE A 24 -2.08 3.42 4.77
CA ILE A 24 -3.31 3.38 5.56
C ILE A 24 -4.30 4.33 4.92
N GLN A 25 -5.41 3.76 4.43
CA GLN A 25 -6.53 4.49 3.84
C GLN A 25 -7.72 4.54 4.81
N LYS A 26 -8.75 5.33 4.44
CA LYS A 26 -10.01 5.48 5.22
C LYS A 26 -9.79 5.99 6.65
N ILE A 27 -8.80 6.87 6.83
CA ILE A 27 -8.50 7.48 8.12
C ILE A 27 -9.71 8.28 8.61
N THR A 28 -9.98 8.20 9.91
CA THR A 28 -11.06 8.95 10.54
C THR A 28 -10.87 10.44 10.29
N LYS A 29 -11.94 11.11 9.86
CA LYS A 29 -11.87 12.52 9.46
C LYS A 29 -11.40 13.44 10.58
N SER A 30 -11.61 13.07 11.85
CA SER A 30 -11.20 13.82 13.04
C SER A 30 -9.69 14.06 13.13
N PHE A 31 -8.85 13.21 12.52
CA PHE A 31 -7.40 13.46 12.44
C PHE A 31 -7.02 14.65 11.54
N PHE A 32 -7.91 15.08 10.64
CA PHE A 32 -7.63 16.11 9.63
C PHE A 32 -8.63 17.28 9.61
N ASP A 33 -9.78 17.12 10.25
CA ASP A 33 -10.76 18.18 10.42
C ASP A 33 -10.28 19.02 11.62
N SER A 34 -9.46 20.04 11.36
CA SER A 34 -9.12 21.03 12.38
C SER A 34 -10.43 21.56 12.95
N ASN A 35 -10.70 21.32 14.24
CA ASN A 35 -11.92 21.80 14.86
C ASN A 35 -12.11 23.30 14.54
N LEU A 36 -13.35 23.68 14.23
CA LEU A 36 -13.87 25.02 13.88
C LEU A 36 -13.45 26.17 14.82
N PHE A 37 -12.60 25.93 15.83
CA PHE A 37 -12.13 26.87 16.83
C PHE A 37 -10.78 27.54 16.53
N ASN A 38 -10.08 27.16 15.46
CA ASN A 38 -8.88 27.89 15.01
C ASN A 38 -9.19 29.22 14.31
N SER A 39 -10.46 29.59 14.13
CA SER A 39 -10.85 30.95 13.76
C SER A 39 -11.66 31.64 14.88
N SER A 40 -11.00 32.56 15.59
CA SER A 40 -11.61 33.71 16.31
C SER A 40 -12.31 33.56 17.68
N SER A 41 -12.40 32.39 18.32
CA SER A 41 -13.08 32.28 19.64
C SER A 41 -12.20 31.81 20.81
N GLN A 42 -11.05 32.47 21.00
CA GLN A 42 -10.30 32.40 22.27
C GLN A 42 -11.00 33.20 23.37
N ASN A 43 -12.06 32.67 23.99
CA ASN A 43 -12.58 33.19 25.27
C ASN A 43 -13.45 32.18 26.05
N ILE A 44 -13.18 30.88 25.92
CA ILE A 44 -13.77 29.90 26.85
C ILE A 44 -12.82 29.73 28.02
N SER A 45 -13.23 30.23 29.20
CA SER A 45 -12.41 30.21 30.41
C SER A 45 -11.96 28.79 30.78
N LYS A 46 -10.71 28.65 31.26
CA LYS A 46 -10.10 27.38 31.74
C LYS A 46 -10.97 26.61 32.75
N LYS A 47 -11.94 27.27 33.40
CA LYS A 47 -12.89 26.65 34.34
C LYS A 47 -13.98 25.83 33.66
N HIS A 48 -14.43 26.18 32.46
CA HIS A 48 -15.44 25.39 31.72
C HIS A 48 -14.83 24.21 30.96
N TYR A 49 -13.54 24.29 30.63
CA TYR A 49 -12.79 23.22 29.97
C TYR A 49 -12.67 21.96 30.84
N LYS A 50 -12.48 22.11 32.17
CA LYS A 50 -12.38 20.97 33.11
C LYS A 50 -13.70 20.23 33.29
N THR A 51 -14.84 20.92 33.23
CA THR A 51 -16.17 20.30 33.37
C THR A 51 -16.62 19.61 32.09
N LEU A 52 -16.21 20.11 30.91
CA LEU A 52 -16.45 19.44 29.62
C LEU A 52 -15.56 18.20 29.42
N LYS A 53 -14.34 18.21 29.98
CA LYS A 53 -13.37 17.11 29.93
C LYS A 53 -13.88 15.78 30.50
N ALA A 54 -14.84 15.85 31.44
CA ALA A 54 -15.39 14.65 32.10
C ALA A 54 -16.53 13.99 31.31
N ASN A 55 -17.18 14.71 30.38
CA ASN A 55 -18.44 14.26 29.78
C ASN A 55 -18.45 14.17 28.25
N ASN A 56 -17.56 14.85 27.50
CA ASN A 56 -17.61 14.86 26.03
C ASN A 56 -16.20 14.68 25.41
N GLU A 57 -15.91 13.47 24.91
CA GLU A 57 -14.71 13.16 24.10
C GLU A 57 -14.68 13.96 22.76
N GLU A 58 -15.81 14.52 22.33
CA GLU A 58 -15.95 15.32 21.09
C GLU A 58 -15.19 16.67 21.11
N PHE A 59 -14.66 17.11 22.26
CA PHE A 59 -13.98 18.40 22.41
C PHE A 59 -12.44 18.34 22.34
N PHE A 60 -11.87 17.16 22.17
CA PHE A 60 -10.42 17.02 22.05
C PHE A 60 -9.95 17.24 20.61
N ASP A 61 -8.85 17.96 20.48
CA ASP A 61 -8.18 18.13 19.20
C ASP A 61 -7.48 16.82 18.83
N VAL A 62 -8.17 15.93 18.12
CA VAL A 62 -7.62 14.65 17.63
C VAL A 62 -6.39 14.88 16.75
N GLN A 63 -6.26 16.05 16.12
CA GLN A 63 -5.06 16.43 15.38
C GLN A 63 -3.83 16.52 16.29
N SER A 64 -4.00 16.88 17.58
CA SER A 64 -2.89 16.91 18.54
C SER A 64 -2.26 15.54 18.81
N LEU A 65 -2.94 14.44 18.46
CA LEU A 65 -2.42 13.08 18.53
C LEU A 65 -1.48 12.73 17.36
N LEU A 66 -1.39 13.58 16.33
CA LEU A 66 -0.46 13.42 15.21
C LEU A 66 0.94 13.90 15.59
N ASN A 67 1.53 13.27 16.59
CA ASN A 67 2.87 13.58 17.08
C ASN A 67 3.70 12.30 17.28
N GLU A 68 5.02 12.48 17.38
CA GLU A 68 5.97 11.38 17.52
C GLU A 68 5.74 10.52 18.77
N GLU A 69 5.33 11.14 19.89
CA GLU A 69 5.11 10.44 21.16
C GLU A 69 3.90 9.51 21.08
N SER A 70 2.76 10.00 20.59
CA SER A 70 1.51 9.24 20.50
C SER A 70 1.63 8.07 19.52
N ILE A 71 2.31 8.29 18.39
CA ILE A 71 2.56 7.24 17.41
C ILE A 71 3.60 6.24 17.95
N GLY A 72 4.65 6.74 18.61
CA GLY A 72 5.67 5.94 19.28
C GLY A 72 5.09 5.04 20.36
N ASP A 73 4.11 5.52 21.14
CA ASP A 73 3.40 4.75 22.17
C ASP A 73 2.63 3.58 21.57
N ILE A 74 1.97 3.76 20.42
CA ILE A 74 1.25 2.69 19.72
C ILE A 74 2.22 1.63 19.24
N ILE A 75 3.31 2.04 18.58
CA ILE A 75 4.34 1.11 18.10
C ILE A 75 4.96 0.36 19.29
N ASN A 76 5.29 1.07 20.38
CA ASN A 76 5.88 0.47 21.57
C ASN A 76 4.91 -0.51 22.24
N PHE A 77 3.62 -0.21 22.27
CA PHE A 77 2.59 -1.13 22.72
C PHE A 77 2.51 -2.40 21.87
N SER A 78 2.60 -2.28 20.54
CA SER A 78 2.71 -3.44 19.66
C SER A 78 3.91 -4.30 20.01
N PHE A 79 5.09 -3.71 20.27
CA PHE A 79 6.29 -4.45 20.70
C PHE A 79 6.15 -5.06 22.10
N LYS A 80 5.58 -4.36 23.08
CA LYS A 80 5.25 -4.92 24.41
C LYS A 80 4.34 -6.15 24.27
N LYS A 81 3.29 -6.04 23.45
CA LYS A 81 2.36 -7.13 23.12
C LYS A 81 3.06 -8.30 22.46
N ILE A 82 3.90 -8.05 21.44
CA ILE A 82 4.68 -9.08 20.75
C ILE A 82 5.63 -9.79 21.73
N ASN A 83 6.41 -9.05 22.53
CA ASN A 83 7.31 -9.63 23.54
C ASN A 83 6.60 -10.38 24.67
N SER A 84 5.30 -10.15 24.88
CA SER A 84 4.50 -10.98 25.78
C SER A 84 4.13 -12.34 25.16
N ILE A 85 4.19 -12.44 23.82
CA ILE A 85 3.87 -13.64 23.03
C ILE A 85 5.13 -14.43 22.67
N ILE A 86 6.26 -13.76 22.42
CA ILE A 86 7.55 -14.38 22.06
C ILE A 86 8.62 -14.11 23.13
N GLY A 87 9.62 -14.96 23.22
CA GLY A 87 10.69 -14.83 24.20
C GLY A 87 10.34 -15.47 25.55
N ALA A 88 11.12 -15.15 26.57
CA ALA A 88 10.93 -15.64 27.94
C ALA A 88 11.06 -14.49 28.95
N THR A 89 10.68 -14.73 30.22
CA THR A 89 10.60 -13.69 31.27
C THR A 89 11.88 -12.85 31.43
N ASN A 90 13.05 -13.42 31.12
CA ASN A 90 14.36 -12.75 31.21
C ASN A 90 15.10 -12.64 29.85
N LEU A 91 14.49 -13.09 28.76
CA LEU A 91 15.11 -13.17 27.43
C LEU A 91 14.18 -12.53 26.40
N ASN A 92 14.32 -11.21 26.23
CA ASN A 92 13.60 -10.43 25.23
C ASN A 92 14.38 -10.39 23.91
N HIS A 93 13.67 -10.50 22.79
CA HIS A 93 14.30 -10.43 21.46
C HIS A 93 14.74 -9.02 21.06
N PHE A 94 14.23 -7.98 21.73
CA PHE A 94 14.53 -6.58 21.44
C PHE A 94 15.20 -5.87 22.62
N ASP A 95 15.98 -4.84 22.31
CA ASP A 95 16.61 -4.00 23.31
C ASP A 95 15.60 -3.10 24.03
N VAL A 96 15.74 -3.05 25.36
CA VAL A 96 14.97 -2.13 26.20
C VAL A 96 15.78 -0.85 26.35
N ILE A 97 15.30 0.23 25.76
CA ILE A 97 15.99 1.53 25.72
C ILE A 97 15.84 2.24 27.05
N ARG A 98 14.63 2.23 27.61
CA ARG A 98 14.28 2.83 28.89
C ARG A 98 13.07 2.12 29.50
N HIS A 99 12.71 2.51 30.72
CA HIS A 99 11.43 2.15 31.31
C HIS A 99 10.56 3.41 31.43
N ASP A 100 9.25 3.26 31.23
CA ASP A 100 8.28 4.35 31.38
C ASP A 100 7.96 4.66 32.86
N GLU A 101 7.06 5.61 33.11
CA GLU A 101 6.64 6.04 34.45
C GLU A 101 5.99 4.92 35.28
N TYR A 102 5.48 3.87 34.63
CA TYR A 102 4.90 2.68 35.27
C TYR A 102 5.92 1.54 35.43
N GLY A 103 7.18 1.78 35.04
CA GLY A 103 8.25 0.79 35.09
C GLY A 103 8.18 -0.25 33.98
N GLU A 104 7.48 0.00 32.88
CA GLU A 104 7.39 -0.93 31.75
C GLU A 104 8.44 -0.64 30.68
N ALA A 105 8.87 -1.69 29.99
CA ALA A 105 9.91 -1.60 28.97
C ALA A 105 9.48 -0.75 27.77
N VAL A 106 10.36 0.17 27.35
CA VAL A 106 10.25 0.92 26.10
C VAL A 106 11.30 0.40 25.13
N TYR A 107 10.83 -0.14 24.01
CA TYR A 107 11.67 -0.74 22.96
C TYR A 107 11.93 0.21 21.79
N VAL A 108 11.11 1.26 21.65
CA VAL A 108 11.11 2.16 20.50
C VAL A 108 11.97 3.39 20.76
N ASN A 109 12.93 3.63 19.88
CA ASN A 109 13.68 4.88 19.80
C ASN A 109 13.00 5.82 18.81
N ILE A 110 12.84 7.09 19.18
CA ILE A 110 12.37 8.13 18.25
C ILE A 110 13.61 8.78 17.67
N SER A 111 13.77 8.69 16.35
CA SER A 111 14.92 9.26 15.65
C SER A 111 14.52 10.58 15.02
N ASN A 112 15.34 11.62 15.25
CA ASN A 112 15.17 12.88 14.55
C ASN A 112 15.48 12.69 13.06
N ILE A 113 14.63 13.24 12.20
CA ILE A 113 14.91 13.31 10.77
C ILE A 113 16.11 14.24 10.60
N ASN A 114 17.13 13.80 9.85
CA ASN A 114 18.35 14.57 9.62
C ASN A 114 18.01 16.02 9.22
N SER A 115 18.57 17.00 9.95
CA SER A 115 18.28 18.42 9.79
C SER A 115 18.62 18.97 8.40
N ASP A 116 19.55 18.34 7.67
CA ASP A 116 19.90 18.71 6.29
C ASP A 116 18.72 18.50 5.31
N PHE A 117 17.80 17.60 5.65
CA PHE A 117 16.53 17.39 4.95
C PHE A 117 15.51 18.52 5.24
N GLU A 118 15.60 19.17 6.41
CA GLU A 118 14.63 20.15 6.90
C GLU A 118 14.88 21.58 6.39
N ILE A 119 16.13 21.95 6.10
CA ILE A 119 16.51 23.35 5.81
C ILE A 119 15.78 23.90 4.57
N GLN A 120 15.35 23.07 3.62
CA GLN A 120 14.58 23.47 2.44
C GLN A 120 13.12 22.94 2.41
N ALA A 121 12.78 21.95 3.25
CA ALA A 121 11.42 21.40 3.36
C ALA A 121 10.49 22.20 4.29
N LYS A 122 10.96 23.28 4.94
CA LYS A 122 10.16 24.18 5.81
C LYS A 122 8.87 24.78 5.20
N LYS A 123 8.52 24.45 3.96
CA LYS A 123 7.24 24.80 3.31
C LYS A 123 6.32 23.60 3.00
N SER A 124 6.74 22.35 3.24
CA SER A 124 5.85 21.18 3.07
C SER A 124 5.00 20.97 4.32
N GLN A 125 3.69 20.86 4.14
CA GLN A 125 2.69 20.60 5.20
C GLN A 125 2.69 19.13 5.67
N ASP A 126 3.69 18.34 5.32
CA ASP A 126 3.69 16.89 5.57
C ASP A 126 4.44 16.58 6.87
N LEU A 127 3.81 15.83 7.79
CA LEU A 127 4.45 15.35 9.03
C LEU A 127 5.16 14.03 8.75
N ARG A 128 6.38 13.89 9.27
CA ARG A 128 7.24 12.73 9.06
C ARG A 128 7.78 12.23 10.40
N PHE A 129 7.82 10.92 10.58
CA PHE A 129 8.32 10.30 11.81
C PHE A 129 9.16 9.07 11.49
N VAL A 130 10.21 8.86 12.28
CA VAL A 130 11.13 7.73 12.17
C VAL A 130 11.27 7.05 13.54
N PHE A 131 10.98 5.77 13.58
CA PHE A 131 11.06 4.94 14.78
C PHE A 131 12.04 3.80 14.55
N GLU A 132 12.84 3.46 15.56
CA GLU A 132 13.81 2.37 15.48
C GLU A 132 13.69 1.41 16.65
N VAL A 133 13.85 0.11 16.37
CA VAL A 133 13.91 -0.95 17.36
C VAL A 133 15.09 -1.87 17.05
N TYR A 134 15.92 -2.12 18.06
CA TYR A 134 17.13 -2.93 17.92
C TYR A 134 16.86 -4.37 18.40
N VAL A 135 17.38 -5.33 17.63
CA VAL A 135 17.31 -6.75 17.96
C VAL A 135 18.51 -7.11 18.85
N LYS A 136 18.28 -7.93 19.88
CA LYS A 136 19.36 -8.41 20.78
C LYS A 136 20.28 -9.41 20.09
N ASP A 137 21.57 -9.38 20.41
CA ASP A 137 22.58 -10.23 19.76
C ASP A 137 22.34 -11.74 19.91
N TYR A 138 21.76 -12.18 21.03
CA TYR A 138 21.44 -13.60 21.26
C TYR A 138 20.16 -14.08 20.57
N SER A 139 19.38 -13.17 19.98
CA SER A 139 18.09 -13.49 19.37
C SER A 139 18.30 -14.20 18.04
N TYR A 140 17.58 -15.29 17.76
CA TYR A 140 17.56 -15.92 16.43
C TYR A 140 17.12 -14.94 15.32
N LEU A 141 16.39 -13.87 15.66
CA LEU A 141 16.02 -12.81 14.72
C LEU A 141 17.26 -12.13 14.09
N LYS A 142 18.41 -12.11 14.78
CA LYS A 142 19.68 -11.57 14.25
C LYS A 142 20.17 -12.28 13.01
N GLN A 143 19.72 -13.51 12.75
CA GLN A 143 20.06 -14.18 11.50
C GLN A 143 19.60 -13.37 10.28
N TYR A 144 18.52 -12.60 10.39
CA TYR A 144 17.94 -11.83 9.27
C TYR A 144 17.86 -10.32 9.52
N CYS A 145 17.80 -9.85 10.76
CA CYS A 145 17.59 -8.44 11.08
C CYS A 145 18.34 -8.01 12.35
N ASP A 146 19.12 -6.95 12.22
CA ASP A 146 19.81 -6.29 13.34
C ASP A 146 18.99 -5.13 13.94
N LYS A 147 18.24 -4.41 13.09
CA LYS A 147 17.41 -3.25 13.45
C LYS A 147 16.17 -3.19 12.56
N ILE A 148 15.02 -2.90 13.16
CA ILE A 148 13.77 -2.58 12.47
C ILE A 148 13.58 -1.06 12.52
N GLN A 149 13.44 -0.42 11.36
CA GLN A 149 13.05 1.00 11.25
C GLN A 149 11.64 1.10 10.68
N ILE A 150 10.86 2.05 11.20
CA ILE A 150 9.49 2.33 10.77
C ILE A 150 9.42 3.80 10.41
N ASN A 151 9.09 4.08 9.15
CA ASN A 151 8.98 5.44 8.63
C ASN A 151 7.52 5.74 8.31
N ILE A 152 7.02 6.90 8.75
CA ILE A 152 5.62 7.29 8.58
C ILE A 152 5.55 8.71 8.03
N LEU A 153 4.80 8.88 6.93
CA LEU A 153 4.47 10.13 6.27
C LEU A 153 2.96 10.39 6.36
N PHE A 154 2.59 11.55 6.89
CA PHE A 154 1.21 12.03 6.89
C PHE A 154 1.00 13.05 5.78
N ASP A 155 0.09 12.73 4.86
CA ASP A 155 -0.42 13.69 3.90
C ASP A 155 -1.74 14.27 4.40
N GLU A 156 -1.65 15.41 5.10
CA GLU A 156 -2.81 16.11 5.64
C GLU A 156 -3.84 16.49 4.57
N THR A 157 -3.37 16.85 3.37
CA THR A 157 -4.23 17.33 2.28
C THR A 157 -5.10 16.20 1.75
N ASN A 158 -4.54 15.00 1.59
CA ASN A 158 -5.22 13.87 0.94
C ASN A 158 -5.78 12.86 1.95
N ARG A 159 -5.47 13.02 3.24
CA ARG A 159 -5.90 12.12 4.33
C ARG A 159 -5.42 10.69 4.08
N ILE A 160 -4.14 10.56 3.74
CA ILE A 160 -3.46 9.29 3.50
C ILE A 160 -2.22 9.25 4.39
N ILE A 161 -1.95 8.09 4.98
CA ILE A 161 -0.69 7.79 5.63
C ILE A 161 0.05 6.81 4.74
N SER A 162 1.28 7.16 4.36
CA SER A 162 2.20 6.29 3.63
C SER A 162 3.41 6.04 4.52
N GLY A 163 4.04 4.89 4.40
CA GLY A 163 5.21 4.57 5.20
C GLY A 163 5.89 3.30 4.75
N ASN A 164 6.91 2.89 5.49
CA ASN A 164 7.52 1.59 5.29
C ASN A 164 8.15 1.02 6.57
N PHE A 165 8.34 -0.30 6.53
CA PHE A 165 9.19 -1.04 7.45
C PHE A 165 10.51 -1.35 6.75
N VAL A 166 11.62 -1.22 7.48
CA VAL A 166 12.95 -1.54 6.96
C VAL A 166 13.66 -2.47 7.93
N PHE A 167 14.04 -3.65 7.46
CA PHE A 167 14.92 -4.56 8.21
C PHE A 167 16.36 -4.32 7.77
N PHE A 168 17.18 -3.85 8.70
CA PHE A 168 18.61 -3.64 8.49
C PHE A 168 19.36 -4.90 8.87
N LYS A 169 20.27 -5.33 8.00
CA LYS A 169 21.27 -6.36 8.29
C LYS A 169 22.63 -5.86 7.87
N GLN A 170 23.55 -5.74 8.81
CA GLN A 170 24.93 -5.34 8.55
C GLN A 170 25.85 -6.56 8.55
N ALA A 171 26.72 -6.61 7.54
CA ALA A 171 27.82 -7.56 7.44
C ALA A 171 29.11 -6.77 7.21
N VAL A 172 30.11 -7.00 8.05
CA VAL A 172 31.38 -6.23 8.08
C VAL A 172 32.50 -7.10 7.54
N GLU A 173 33.41 -6.49 6.77
CA GLU A 173 34.59 -7.17 6.17
C GLU A 173 34.22 -8.42 5.34
N VAL A 174 33.21 -8.26 4.50
CA VAL A 174 32.65 -9.29 3.60
C VAL A 174 33.52 -9.40 2.36
N ASP A 175 33.97 -10.62 2.03
CA ASP A 175 34.63 -10.91 0.75
C ASP A 175 33.63 -11.08 -0.41
N LEU A 176 34.11 -11.21 -1.65
CA LEU A 176 33.23 -11.35 -2.82
C LEU A 176 32.29 -12.56 -2.74
N GLU A 177 32.77 -13.70 -2.26
CA GLU A 177 31.96 -14.92 -2.16
C GLU A 177 30.81 -14.73 -1.16
N GLN A 178 31.13 -14.15 0.00
CA GLN A 178 30.17 -13.80 1.03
C GLN A 178 29.18 -12.73 0.55
N LEU A 179 29.62 -11.75 -0.25
CA LEU A 179 28.74 -10.77 -0.87
C LEU A 179 27.73 -11.45 -1.78
N ILE A 180 28.20 -12.26 -2.75
CA ILE A 180 27.32 -12.99 -3.69
C ILE A 180 26.33 -13.87 -2.92
N LYS A 181 26.77 -14.47 -1.82
CA LYS A 181 25.93 -15.29 -0.93
C LYS A 181 24.85 -14.48 -0.21
N HIS A 182 25.19 -13.31 0.32
CA HIS A 182 24.22 -12.40 0.92
C HIS A 182 23.19 -11.92 -0.10
N VAL A 183 23.63 -11.61 -1.31
CA VAL A 183 22.76 -11.25 -2.44
C VAL A 183 21.80 -12.38 -2.75
N TYR A 184 22.32 -13.58 -3.04
CA TYR A 184 21.54 -14.77 -3.35
C TYR A 184 20.41 -15.00 -2.33
N ARG A 185 20.76 -15.00 -1.04
CA ARG A 185 19.82 -15.29 0.05
C ARG A 185 18.68 -14.27 0.15
N ASN A 186 18.98 -12.98 0.02
CA ASN A 186 17.95 -11.95 0.08
C ASN A 186 17.05 -11.96 -1.16
N TYR A 187 17.60 -12.29 -2.34
CA TYR A 187 16.80 -12.54 -3.55
C TYR A 187 15.88 -13.75 -3.39
N PHE A 188 16.39 -14.86 -2.85
CA PHE A 188 15.59 -16.04 -2.55
C PHE A 188 14.41 -15.69 -1.63
N VAL A 189 14.66 -15.05 -0.48
CA VAL A 189 13.60 -14.66 0.46
C VAL A 189 12.57 -13.74 -0.21
N LYS A 190 13.04 -12.71 -0.93
CA LYS A 190 12.16 -11.77 -1.63
C LYS A 190 11.25 -12.50 -2.62
N ASN A 191 11.80 -13.35 -3.49
CA ASN A 191 11.03 -14.03 -4.52
C ASN A 191 10.11 -15.11 -3.93
N PHE A 192 10.57 -15.84 -2.92
CA PHE A 192 9.76 -16.82 -2.22
C PHE A 192 8.55 -16.19 -1.52
N ILE A 193 8.75 -15.08 -0.80
CA ILE A 193 7.62 -14.34 -0.19
C ILE A 193 6.68 -13.82 -1.28
N LYS A 194 7.22 -13.24 -2.35
CA LYS A 194 6.41 -12.68 -3.45
C LYS A 194 5.52 -13.74 -4.11
N GLU A 195 6.05 -14.91 -4.42
CA GLU A 195 5.30 -15.98 -5.07
C GLU A 195 4.21 -16.55 -4.14
N HIS A 196 4.54 -16.80 -2.88
CA HIS A 196 3.66 -17.54 -1.98
C HIS A 196 2.63 -16.67 -1.25
N PHE A 197 2.94 -15.41 -0.94
CA PHE A 197 2.05 -14.61 -0.09
C PHE A 197 0.91 -13.99 -0.89
N MET A 198 1.05 -13.82 -2.22
CA MET A 198 0.14 -13.20 -3.20
C MET A 198 -0.40 -11.79 -2.87
N ASN A 199 -0.38 -11.38 -1.60
CA ASN A 199 -0.49 -10.06 -0.97
C ASN A 199 -0.01 -10.24 0.50
N ASN A 200 0.97 -9.47 0.98
CA ASN A 200 1.48 -9.66 2.34
C ASN A 200 0.48 -9.12 3.39
N SER A 201 -0.34 -10.01 3.96
CA SER A 201 -1.38 -9.75 4.97
C SER A 201 -1.39 -10.83 6.07
N LEU A 202 -1.97 -10.53 7.24
CA LEU A 202 -2.04 -11.50 8.35
C LEU A 202 -2.83 -12.75 7.94
N LYS A 203 -3.86 -12.59 7.12
CA LYS A 203 -4.70 -13.69 6.64
C LYS A 203 -3.94 -14.60 5.71
N ASN A 204 -3.24 -14.04 4.74
CA ASN A 204 -2.44 -14.83 3.81
C ASN A 204 -1.29 -15.53 4.55
N GLN A 205 -0.69 -14.86 5.54
CA GLN A 205 0.29 -15.51 6.42
C GLN A 205 -0.31 -16.68 7.18
N VAL A 206 -1.48 -16.54 7.81
CA VAL A 206 -2.11 -17.66 8.50
C VAL A 206 -2.46 -18.80 7.53
N ARG A 207 -2.97 -18.47 6.34
CA ARG A 207 -3.32 -19.43 5.29
C ARG A 207 -2.16 -20.31 4.84
N LEU A 208 -0.96 -19.74 4.73
CA LEU A 208 0.26 -20.49 4.38
C LEU A 208 0.61 -21.60 5.37
N PHE A 209 0.03 -21.55 6.57
CA PHE A 209 0.24 -22.51 7.65
C PHE A 209 -1.07 -23.18 8.08
N GLU A 210 -2.10 -23.24 7.23
CA GLU A 210 -3.34 -23.98 7.52
C GLU A 210 -3.09 -25.50 7.72
N ASP A 211 -2.05 -26.04 7.07
CA ASP A 211 -1.62 -27.43 7.20
C ASP A 211 -0.57 -27.64 8.31
N LEU A 212 -0.37 -26.64 9.18
CA LEU A 212 0.57 -26.71 10.28
C LEU A 212 0.22 -27.87 11.23
N THR A 213 1.14 -28.82 11.32
CA THR A 213 1.05 -29.98 12.19
C THR A 213 2.08 -29.87 13.30
N ILE A 214 1.63 -30.11 14.53
CA ILE A 214 2.47 -30.06 15.73
C ILE A 214 2.87 -31.49 16.09
N ASN A 215 4.12 -31.84 15.81
CA ASN A 215 4.69 -33.13 16.16
C ASN A 215 5.41 -33.05 17.50
N LYS A 216 5.14 -34.00 18.39
CA LYS A 216 5.83 -34.11 19.70
C LYS A 216 6.63 -35.41 19.71
N GLN A 217 7.95 -35.31 19.78
CA GLN A 217 8.86 -36.45 19.95
C GLN A 217 9.81 -36.14 21.09
N ASP A 218 10.03 -37.07 22.02
CA ASP A 218 11.07 -37.00 23.07
C ASP A 218 11.23 -35.64 23.80
N LYS A 219 10.10 -34.97 24.06
CA LYS A 219 9.97 -33.64 24.71
C LYS A 219 10.32 -32.42 23.83
N SER A 220 10.68 -32.60 22.57
CA SER A 220 10.77 -31.52 21.58
C SER A 220 9.46 -31.37 20.80
N ILE A 221 9.17 -30.12 20.41
CA ILE A 221 8.04 -29.75 19.56
C ILE A 221 8.61 -29.42 18.19
N TYR A 222 8.12 -30.09 17.15
CA TYR A 222 8.44 -29.79 15.77
C TYR A 222 7.19 -29.35 15.04
N LEU A 223 7.35 -28.33 14.21
CA LEU A 223 6.29 -27.85 13.34
C LEU A 223 6.58 -28.32 11.92
N SER A 224 5.59 -28.95 11.30
CA SER A 224 5.62 -29.30 9.88
C SER A 224 4.48 -28.62 9.14
N SER A 225 4.80 -27.98 8.03
CA SER A 225 3.85 -27.50 7.03
C SER A 225 4.48 -27.68 5.65
N LYS A 226 3.67 -27.85 4.61
CA LYS A 226 4.16 -27.92 3.22
C LYS A 226 4.99 -26.69 2.87
N PHE A 227 4.55 -25.52 3.35
CA PHE A 227 5.26 -24.26 3.14
C PHE A 227 6.64 -24.24 3.81
N LYS A 228 6.76 -24.69 5.07
CA LYS A 228 8.06 -24.84 5.74
C LYS A 228 8.95 -25.82 4.99
N THR A 229 8.41 -26.99 4.64
CA THR A 229 9.14 -28.02 3.90
C THR A 229 9.63 -27.49 2.57
N GLN A 230 8.80 -26.75 1.82
CA GLN A 230 9.17 -26.15 0.54
C GLN A 230 10.24 -25.07 0.70
N PHE A 231 10.13 -24.20 1.71
CA PHE A 231 11.16 -23.19 1.98
C PHE A 231 12.49 -23.85 2.30
N ILE A 232 12.49 -24.80 3.23
CA ILE A 232 13.69 -25.51 3.67
C ILE A 232 14.25 -26.34 2.51
N SER A 233 13.43 -27.09 1.76
CA SER A 233 13.92 -27.91 0.65
C SER A 233 14.50 -27.05 -0.48
N THR A 234 13.91 -25.89 -0.75
CA THR A 234 14.44 -24.96 -1.75
C THR A 234 15.75 -24.36 -1.26
N LEU A 235 15.84 -24.02 0.02
CA LEU A 235 17.09 -23.60 0.66
C LEU A 235 18.12 -24.74 0.73
N ASP A 236 17.71 -26.00 0.86
CA ASP A 236 18.59 -27.18 0.93
C ASP A 236 19.17 -27.52 -0.43
N HIS A 237 18.37 -27.47 -1.50
CA HIS A 237 18.86 -27.56 -2.88
C HIS A 237 19.90 -26.49 -3.22
N VAL A 238 19.91 -25.40 -2.44
CA VAL A 238 20.84 -24.29 -2.54
C VAL A 238 22.05 -24.48 -1.60
N ASP A 239 21.83 -25.07 -0.43
CA ASP A 239 22.82 -25.16 0.66
C ASP A 239 23.64 -26.48 0.69
N GLU A 240 23.14 -27.59 0.14
CA GLU A 240 23.77 -28.93 0.22
C GLU A 240 25.19 -29.02 -0.37
N VAL A 241 25.62 -28.05 -1.18
CA VAL A 241 26.96 -28.02 -1.79
C VAL A 241 27.99 -27.23 -0.96
N ASN A 242 27.56 -26.39 0.00
CA ASN A 242 28.34 -25.20 0.38
C ASN A 242 28.66 -25.01 1.87
N ASN A 243 28.60 -26.06 2.71
CA ASN A 243 29.08 -26.05 4.12
C ASN A 243 28.66 -24.81 4.94
N LEU A 244 27.37 -24.48 4.89
CA LEU A 244 26.81 -23.30 5.56
C LEU A 244 26.59 -23.56 7.06
N GLN A 245 27.22 -22.76 7.92
CA GLN A 245 26.92 -22.67 9.36
C GLN A 245 25.70 -21.77 9.62
N ILE A 246 24.62 -21.92 8.86
CA ILE A 246 23.34 -21.25 9.17
C ILE A 246 22.37 -22.32 9.65
N ASP A 247 21.71 -22.04 10.76
CA ASP A 247 20.57 -22.85 11.17
C ASP A 247 19.37 -22.47 10.28
N ARG A 248 19.09 -23.34 9.31
CA ARG A 248 18.05 -23.15 8.28
C ARG A 248 16.65 -23.01 8.90
N GLU A 249 16.41 -23.72 10.00
CA GLU A 249 15.12 -23.66 10.70
C GLU A 249 14.98 -22.32 11.42
N GLU A 250 15.99 -21.92 12.19
CA GLU A 250 15.98 -20.61 12.84
C GLU A 250 15.88 -19.47 11.82
N PHE A 251 16.51 -19.59 10.65
CA PHE A 251 16.37 -18.60 9.59
C PHE A 251 14.94 -18.51 9.06
N PHE A 252 14.33 -19.66 8.77
CA PHE A 252 12.93 -19.72 8.35
C PHE A 252 12.01 -19.04 9.37
N TYR A 253 12.19 -19.36 10.66
CA TYR A 253 11.40 -18.75 11.72
C TYR A 253 11.68 -17.26 11.89
N ALA A 254 12.93 -16.81 11.80
CA ALA A 254 13.29 -15.40 11.87
C ALA A 254 12.56 -14.57 10.80
N VAL A 255 12.58 -15.03 9.54
CA VAL A 255 11.89 -14.38 8.42
C VAL A 255 10.38 -14.28 8.68
N ASN A 256 9.74 -15.40 9.03
CA ASN A 256 8.29 -15.44 9.22
C ASN A 256 7.82 -14.70 10.48
N ILE A 257 8.59 -14.74 11.57
CA ILE A 257 8.28 -14.00 12.80
C ILE A 257 8.40 -12.49 12.56
N LEU A 258 9.45 -12.02 11.86
CA LEU A 258 9.57 -10.60 11.49
C LEU A 258 8.42 -10.13 10.59
N ASN A 259 7.98 -10.99 9.68
CA ASN A 259 6.81 -10.74 8.84
C ASN A 259 5.50 -10.64 9.64
N PHE A 260 5.30 -11.47 10.67
CA PHE A 260 4.18 -11.31 11.60
C PHE A 260 4.28 -10.01 12.41
N ILE A 261 5.48 -9.65 12.88
CA ILE A 261 5.73 -8.45 13.67
C ILE A 261 5.28 -7.19 12.90
N ILE A 262 5.76 -7.00 11.67
CA ILE A 262 5.43 -5.78 10.90
C ILE A 262 3.94 -5.69 10.56
N LEU A 263 3.30 -6.83 10.30
CA LEU A 263 1.86 -6.86 10.04
C LEU A 263 1.02 -6.58 11.28
N MET A 264 1.42 -7.10 12.44
CA MET A 264 0.76 -6.82 13.71
C MET A 264 0.87 -5.33 14.07
N ILE A 265 2.02 -4.70 13.83
CA ILE A 265 2.22 -3.26 14.01
C ILE A 265 1.35 -2.48 13.01
N TYR A 266 1.34 -2.89 11.74
CA TYR A 266 0.51 -2.26 10.71
C TYR A 266 -0.98 -2.28 11.08
N GLU A 267 -1.51 -3.43 11.55
CA GLU A 267 -2.91 -3.54 11.96
C GLU A 267 -3.23 -2.71 13.20
N ASP A 268 -2.32 -2.60 14.18
CA ASP A 268 -2.53 -1.71 15.34
C ASP A 268 -2.55 -0.23 14.92
N LEU A 269 -1.62 0.20 14.05
CA LEU A 269 -1.60 1.56 13.49
C LEU A 269 -2.88 1.85 12.70
N LYS A 270 -3.30 0.93 11.84
CA LYS A 270 -4.53 1.03 11.06
C LYS A 270 -5.75 1.12 11.96
N ALA A 271 -5.85 0.29 12.99
CA ALA A 271 -6.95 0.32 13.96
C ALA A 271 -7.01 1.68 14.68
N PHE A 272 -5.87 2.24 15.07
CA PHE A 272 -5.81 3.57 15.66
C PHE A 272 -6.32 4.67 14.71
N PHE A 273 -5.78 4.73 13.49
CA PHE A 273 -6.14 5.79 12.53
C PHE A 273 -7.55 5.66 11.95
N GLN A 274 -8.13 4.45 11.96
CA GLN A 274 -9.52 4.20 11.54
C GLN A 274 -10.51 4.22 12.71
N SER A 275 -10.04 4.40 13.95
CA SER A 275 -10.90 4.46 15.12
C SER A 275 -11.74 5.72 15.14
N ASN A 276 -13.01 5.59 15.51
CA ASN A 276 -13.88 6.72 15.85
C ASN A 276 -13.56 7.33 17.22
N LYS A 277 -12.74 6.64 18.04
CA LYS A 277 -12.34 7.03 19.40
C LYS A 277 -10.84 6.81 19.63
N PRO A 278 -9.96 7.58 18.96
CA PRO A 278 -8.51 7.37 19.04
C PRO A 278 -7.93 7.71 20.43
N ILE A 279 -8.56 8.64 21.16
CA ILE A 279 -8.13 9.04 22.50
C ILE A 279 -8.32 7.91 23.50
N SER A 280 -9.50 7.28 23.52
CA SER A 280 -9.77 6.16 24.42
C SER A 280 -8.86 4.95 24.12
N PHE A 281 -8.42 4.80 22.86
CA PHE A 281 -7.42 3.80 22.47
C PHE A 281 -6.03 4.11 23.04
N LEU A 282 -5.57 5.36 22.94
CA LEU A 282 -4.30 5.78 23.57
C LEU A 282 -4.36 5.69 25.10
N ASP A 283 -5.44 6.17 25.72
CA ASP A 283 -5.66 6.07 27.17
C ASP A 283 -5.68 4.61 27.66
N PHE A 284 -6.09 3.67 26.81
CA PHE A 284 -6.01 2.24 27.11
C PHE A 284 -4.56 1.73 27.04
N ILE A 285 -3.81 2.16 26.02
CA ILE A 285 -2.42 1.75 25.78
C ILE A 285 -1.45 2.32 26.82
N GLN A 286 -1.66 3.57 27.25
CA GLN A 286 -0.80 4.28 28.20
C GLN A 286 -1.01 3.83 29.65
N ARG A 287 -2.00 2.98 29.93
CA ARG A 287 -2.14 2.34 31.24
C ARG A 287 -1.14 1.21 31.38
N LYS A 288 -0.77 0.92 32.63
CA LYS A 288 0.00 -0.29 32.97
C LYS A 288 -0.59 -1.51 32.28
N THR A 289 0.16 -2.05 31.34
CA THR A 289 -0.16 -3.26 30.60
C THR A 289 0.19 -4.46 31.49
N ASN A 290 -0.81 -5.27 31.84
CA ASN A 290 -0.58 -6.56 32.51
C ASN A 290 -0.04 -7.62 31.53
N LEU A 291 0.80 -7.20 30.58
CA LEU A 291 1.43 -8.04 29.56
C LEU A 291 2.77 -8.48 30.11
N SER A 292 2.81 -9.67 30.71
CA SER A 292 4.06 -10.28 31.18
C SER A 292 4.29 -11.61 30.47
N ASN A 293 5.53 -11.86 30.09
CA ASN A 293 5.91 -13.15 29.53
C ASN A 293 6.13 -14.14 30.68
N VAL A 294 5.18 -15.05 30.87
CA VAL A 294 5.17 -16.02 31.98
C VAL A 294 6.05 -17.25 31.68
N ARG A 295 6.74 -17.28 30.53
CA ARG A 295 7.40 -18.51 30.04
C ARG A 295 8.86 -18.60 30.44
N SER A 296 9.28 -19.83 30.75
CA SER A 296 10.64 -20.15 31.17
C SER A 296 11.64 -20.35 30.03
N ASN A 297 11.16 -20.70 28.82
CA ASN A 297 12.01 -21.03 27.67
C ASN A 297 11.54 -20.29 26.41
N ALA A 298 12.50 -19.81 25.61
CA ALA A 298 12.31 -19.18 24.31
C ALA A 298 13.10 -19.94 23.25
N HIS A 299 12.48 -20.27 22.13
CA HIS A 299 13.11 -20.85 20.94
C HIS A 299 12.20 -20.60 19.74
N ALA A 300 12.79 -20.56 18.54
CA ALA A 300 12.17 -20.00 17.35
C ALA A 300 10.87 -20.71 16.93
N GLU A 301 10.81 -22.04 17.04
CA GLU A 301 9.64 -22.86 16.72
C GLU A 301 8.45 -22.50 17.62
N LEU A 302 8.70 -22.45 18.93
CA LEU A 302 7.66 -22.21 19.93
C LEU A 302 7.15 -20.77 19.82
N ASP A 303 8.05 -19.80 19.65
CA ASP A 303 7.68 -18.40 19.45
C ASP A 303 6.84 -18.21 18.18
N PHE A 304 7.21 -18.88 17.09
CA PHE A 304 6.40 -18.90 15.86
C PHE A 304 5.01 -19.47 16.12
N LEU A 305 4.92 -20.65 16.76
CA LEU A 305 3.63 -21.28 17.06
C LEU A 305 2.74 -20.36 17.91
N ASN A 306 3.32 -19.66 18.87
CA ASN A 306 2.60 -18.76 19.77
C ASN A 306 2.09 -17.52 19.04
N LEU A 307 2.91 -16.91 18.17
CA LEU A 307 2.48 -15.83 17.30
C LEU A 307 1.38 -16.28 16.35
N PHE A 308 1.57 -17.42 15.69
CA PHE A 308 0.58 -18.01 14.79
C PHE A 308 -0.76 -18.22 15.49
N ASN A 309 -0.77 -18.87 16.66
CA ASN A 309 -1.98 -19.11 17.45
C ASN A 309 -2.62 -17.80 17.92
N TYR A 310 -1.81 -16.82 18.34
CA TYR A 310 -2.32 -15.51 18.73
C TYR A 310 -3.01 -14.81 17.55
N VAL A 311 -2.37 -14.75 16.39
CA VAL A 311 -2.94 -14.13 15.19
C VAL A 311 -4.20 -14.88 14.75
N ASN A 312 -4.16 -16.21 14.72
CA ASN A 312 -5.31 -17.03 14.34
C ASN A 312 -6.51 -16.80 15.28
N SER A 313 -6.26 -16.87 16.59
CA SER A 313 -7.30 -16.66 17.62
C SER A 313 -7.90 -15.25 17.62
N LYS A 314 -7.07 -14.22 17.42
CA LYS A 314 -7.49 -12.83 17.52
C LYS A 314 -8.18 -12.31 16.26
N TYR A 315 -7.70 -12.72 15.08
CA TYR A 315 -8.15 -12.13 13.81
C TYR A 315 -9.10 -13.04 13.03
N PHE A 316 -9.16 -14.35 13.31
CA PHE A 316 -9.90 -15.31 12.47
C PHE A 316 -10.91 -16.19 13.22
N PHE A 317 -10.78 -16.38 14.53
CA PHE A 317 -11.59 -17.34 15.32
C PHE A 317 -13.09 -16.97 15.51
N ASN A 318 -13.59 -15.91 14.86
CA ASN A 318 -15.00 -15.51 14.88
C ASN A 318 -15.61 -15.33 13.48
N HIS A 319 -14.92 -15.74 12.42
CA HIS A 319 -15.52 -15.85 11.10
C HIS A 319 -15.44 -17.32 10.71
N GLU A 320 -16.47 -18.09 11.08
CA GLU A 320 -16.90 -19.16 10.18
C GLU A 320 -17.05 -18.48 8.82
N LEU A 321 -16.06 -18.65 7.96
CA LEU A 321 -16.25 -18.48 6.53
C LEU A 321 -17.28 -19.54 6.18
N ASP A 322 -18.55 -19.20 6.34
CA ASP A 322 -19.66 -19.90 5.76
C ASP A 322 -19.53 -19.66 4.25
N LEU A 323 -18.55 -20.33 3.65
CA LEU A 323 -18.55 -20.64 2.24
C LEU A 323 -19.66 -21.66 2.08
N HIS A 324 -20.90 -21.20 2.17
CA HIS A 324 -21.99 -21.83 1.45
C HIS A 324 -21.50 -21.90 0.01
N GLN A 325 -21.09 -23.10 -0.41
CA GLN A 325 -20.93 -23.44 -1.81
C GLN A 325 -22.34 -23.39 -2.40
N GLU A 326 -22.87 -22.20 -2.64
CA GLU A 326 -24.01 -22.05 -3.53
C GLU A 326 -23.53 -22.51 -4.91
N GLU A 327 -24.16 -23.57 -5.42
CA GLU A 327 -23.92 -24.02 -6.78
C GLU A 327 -24.23 -22.87 -7.74
N VAL A 328 -23.21 -22.44 -8.48
CA VAL A 328 -23.32 -21.35 -9.43
C VAL A 328 -24.08 -21.86 -10.65
N GLU A 329 -25.37 -21.52 -10.75
CA GLU A 329 -26.22 -21.97 -11.87
C GLU A 329 -25.88 -21.23 -13.19
N ASN A 330 -25.35 -19.98 -13.13
CA ASN A 330 -25.12 -19.16 -14.32
C ASN A 330 -23.87 -18.25 -14.25
N LEU A 331 -23.39 -17.82 -15.43
CA LEU A 331 -22.16 -17.06 -15.62
C LEU A 331 -22.21 -15.63 -15.03
N GLU A 332 -23.40 -15.03 -14.91
CA GLU A 332 -23.60 -13.74 -14.21
C GLU A 332 -23.43 -13.90 -12.69
N ASP A 333 -23.98 -14.96 -12.10
CA ASP A 333 -23.78 -15.25 -10.66
C ASP A 333 -22.31 -15.61 -10.40
N ALA A 334 -21.63 -16.29 -11.33
CA ALA A 334 -20.18 -16.50 -11.25
C ALA A 334 -19.40 -15.17 -11.25
N LEU A 335 -19.80 -14.20 -12.07
CA LEU A 335 -19.17 -12.89 -12.15
C LEU A 335 -19.49 -12.02 -10.93
N ASP A 336 -20.69 -12.12 -10.37
CA ASP A 336 -21.07 -11.42 -9.15
C ASP A 336 -20.38 -12.03 -7.92
N LEU A 337 -20.25 -13.36 -7.85
CA LEU A 337 -19.49 -14.04 -6.81
C LEU A 337 -17.98 -13.80 -6.95
N ILE A 338 -17.46 -13.69 -8.19
CA ILE A 338 -16.09 -13.22 -8.46
C ILE A 338 -15.94 -11.74 -8.07
N ASN A 339 -16.89 -10.86 -8.38
CA ASN A 339 -16.84 -9.45 -8.01
C ASN A 339 -16.99 -9.24 -6.50
N GLU A 340 -17.80 -10.06 -5.83
CA GLU A 340 -17.98 -10.06 -4.38
C GLU A 340 -16.77 -10.68 -3.67
N PHE A 341 -16.16 -11.74 -4.25
CA PHE A 341 -14.81 -12.18 -3.89
C PHE A 341 -13.79 -11.06 -4.10
N TYR A 342 -13.79 -10.40 -5.25
CA TYR A 342 -12.89 -9.28 -5.55
C TYR A 342 -13.15 -8.09 -4.62
N ASP A 343 -14.37 -7.85 -4.16
CA ASP A 343 -14.73 -6.77 -3.24
C ASP A 343 -14.37 -7.12 -1.79
N LEU A 344 -14.53 -8.38 -1.37
CA LEU A 344 -14.01 -8.91 -0.10
C LEU A 344 -12.48 -8.90 -0.07
N TYR A 345 -11.82 -9.25 -1.19
CA TYR A 345 -10.37 -9.11 -1.36
C TYR A 345 -9.92 -7.65 -1.56
N GLN A 346 -10.76 -6.75 -2.08
CA GLN A 346 -10.47 -5.31 -2.10
C GLN A 346 -10.55 -4.69 -0.70
N PHE A 347 -11.29 -5.30 0.24
CA PHE A 347 -11.24 -4.87 1.65
C PHE A 347 -9.94 -5.29 2.35
N GLU A 348 -9.22 -6.28 1.82
CA GLU A 348 -7.83 -6.61 2.15
C GLU A 348 -6.86 -6.15 1.04
N GLN A 349 -7.08 -4.96 0.46
CA GLN A 349 -6.08 -4.23 -0.35
C GLN A 349 -4.69 -4.42 0.26
N ARG A 350 -3.73 -4.95 -0.53
CA ARG A 350 -2.29 -5.10 -0.20
C ARG A 350 -1.91 -4.34 1.07
N SER A 351 -1.97 -5.00 2.23
CA SER A 351 -1.65 -4.37 3.51
C SER A 351 -0.22 -3.83 3.49
N LEU A 352 0.67 -4.60 2.87
CA LEU A 352 2.07 -4.29 2.62
C LEU A 352 2.43 -4.57 1.15
N SER A 353 3.40 -3.83 0.60
CA SER A 353 3.93 -4.04 -0.75
C SER A 353 4.85 -5.27 -0.83
N ASP A 354 5.24 -5.64 -2.06
CA ASP A 354 6.37 -6.55 -2.27
C ASP A 354 7.65 -5.96 -1.63
N GLN A 355 8.55 -6.84 -1.20
CA GLN A 355 9.81 -6.47 -0.59
C GLN A 355 10.75 -5.84 -1.63
N ILE A 356 11.34 -4.70 -1.27
CA ILE A 356 12.37 -3.99 -2.03
C ILE A 356 13.72 -4.22 -1.34
N LEU A 357 14.74 -4.58 -2.11
CA LEU A 357 16.09 -4.78 -1.62
C LEU A 357 16.92 -3.51 -1.82
N ASN A 358 17.66 -3.14 -0.79
CA ASN A 358 18.76 -2.19 -0.91
C ASN A 358 20.05 -2.83 -0.42
N PHE A 359 21.09 -2.66 -1.22
CA PHE A 359 22.46 -3.03 -0.87
C PHE A 359 23.32 -1.78 -0.86
N GLU A 360 23.92 -1.48 0.29
CA GLU A 360 24.96 -0.47 0.37
C GLU A 360 26.30 -1.14 0.56
N ILE A 361 27.23 -0.84 -0.35
CA ILE A 361 28.55 -1.42 -0.34
C ILE A 361 29.56 -0.30 -0.14
N SER A 362 30.31 -0.39 0.96
CA SER A 362 31.38 0.56 1.27
C SER A 362 32.73 -0.14 1.10
N TRP A 363 33.55 0.40 0.20
CA TRP A 363 34.85 -0.14 -0.15
C TRP A 363 35.96 0.53 0.65
N SER A 364 36.97 -0.26 1.03
CA SER A 364 38.19 0.26 1.68
C SER A 364 39.22 0.76 0.65
N ASP A 365 39.27 0.14 -0.54
CA ASP A 365 40.12 0.52 -1.68
C ASP A 365 39.32 0.39 -3.01
N GLN A 366 39.57 1.29 -3.98
CA GLN A 366 38.76 1.46 -5.21
C GLN A 366 38.87 0.34 -6.26
N GLU A 367 39.76 -0.63 -6.09
CA GLU A 367 40.12 -1.59 -7.14
C GLU A 367 39.42 -2.95 -6.94
N TRP A 368 38.13 -3.03 -7.24
CA TRP A 368 37.52 -4.29 -7.65
C TRP A 368 37.33 -4.27 -9.17
N ASP A 369 38.13 -5.07 -9.87
CA ASP A 369 37.97 -5.33 -11.31
C ASP A 369 36.53 -5.78 -11.66
N ASP A 370 35.84 -6.41 -10.70
CA ASP A 370 34.48 -6.95 -10.83
C ASP A 370 33.34 -5.97 -10.42
N ASN A 371 33.62 -4.69 -10.12
CA ASN A 371 32.57 -3.72 -9.73
C ASN A 371 31.41 -3.67 -10.74
N HIS A 372 31.75 -3.69 -12.03
CA HIS A 372 30.78 -3.72 -13.12
C HIS A 372 29.87 -4.97 -13.06
N LYS A 373 30.45 -6.13 -12.74
CA LYS A 373 29.67 -7.38 -12.59
C LYS A 373 28.77 -7.35 -11.38
N ILE A 374 29.17 -6.71 -10.28
CA ILE A 374 28.35 -6.59 -9.07
C ILE A 374 27.17 -5.67 -9.30
N ILE A 375 27.39 -4.53 -9.99
CA ILE A 375 26.31 -3.66 -10.41
C ILE A 375 25.31 -4.45 -11.26
N LEU A 376 25.79 -5.23 -12.23
CA LEU A 376 24.91 -6.09 -13.03
C LEU A 376 24.22 -7.17 -12.20
N LEU A 377 24.90 -7.83 -11.27
CA LEU A 377 24.32 -8.87 -10.42
C LEU A 377 23.16 -8.33 -9.58
N LEU A 378 23.31 -7.12 -9.05
CA LEU A 378 22.31 -6.50 -8.19
C LEU A 378 21.20 -5.81 -8.99
N MET A 379 21.50 -5.22 -10.14
CA MET A 379 20.51 -4.46 -10.92
C MET A 379 19.84 -5.28 -12.02
N TYR A 380 20.51 -6.32 -12.50
CA TYR A 380 20.09 -7.27 -13.54
C TYR A 380 20.39 -8.73 -13.12
N PRO A 381 19.87 -9.18 -11.97
CA PRO A 381 20.14 -10.51 -11.40
C PRO A 381 19.84 -11.67 -12.37
N GLU A 382 18.90 -11.48 -13.30
CA GLU A 382 18.55 -12.46 -14.32
C GLU A 382 19.72 -12.83 -15.25
N LEU A 383 20.70 -11.93 -15.44
CA LEU A 383 21.90 -12.21 -16.24
C LEU A 383 22.78 -13.30 -15.62
N PHE A 384 22.60 -13.57 -14.33
CA PHE A 384 23.35 -14.56 -13.57
C PHE A 384 22.46 -15.73 -13.12
N GLY A 385 21.27 -15.88 -13.72
CA GLY A 385 20.36 -16.98 -13.42
C GLY A 385 19.51 -16.81 -12.16
N LEU A 386 19.45 -15.61 -11.59
CA LEU A 386 18.53 -15.25 -10.51
C LEU A 386 17.23 -14.68 -11.09
N ASP A 387 16.44 -15.53 -11.74
CA ASP A 387 15.13 -15.13 -12.27
C ASP A 387 14.09 -15.05 -11.15
N SER A 388 13.21 -14.05 -11.23
CA SER A 388 12.04 -13.92 -10.36
C SER A 388 10.97 -14.98 -10.61
N VAL A 389 10.91 -15.56 -11.82
CA VAL A 389 9.90 -16.54 -12.22
C VAL A 389 10.32 -17.97 -11.88
N ASP A 390 11.59 -18.31 -12.12
CA ASP A 390 12.13 -19.67 -11.91
C ASP A 390 13.12 -19.73 -10.73
N TYR A 391 12.93 -18.92 -9.68
CA TYR A 391 13.91 -18.80 -8.58
C TYR A 391 14.19 -20.13 -7.85
N VAL A 392 13.24 -21.08 -7.88
CA VAL A 392 13.41 -22.44 -7.32
C VAL A 392 14.51 -23.23 -8.05
N ASN A 393 14.77 -22.89 -9.31
CA ASN A 393 15.83 -23.51 -10.13
C ASN A 393 17.16 -22.74 -10.06
N SER A 394 17.17 -21.53 -9.47
CA SER A 394 18.37 -20.70 -9.36
C SER A 394 19.33 -21.28 -8.32
N LYS A 395 20.40 -21.95 -8.77
CA LYS A 395 21.41 -22.53 -7.88
C LYS A 395 22.55 -21.56 -7.60
N TYR A 396 23.02 -21.52 -6.35
CA TYR A 396 24.15 -20.67 -5.97
C TYR A 396 25.42 -20.98 -6.77
N ASP A 397 25.75 -22.25 -6.98
CA ASP A 397 26.96 -22.61 -7.76
C ASP A 397 26.87 -22.14 -9.20
N GLN A 398 25.67 -22.18 -9.80
CA GLN A 398 25.43 -21.66 -11.15
C GLN A 398 25.53 -20.13 -11.18
N LEU A 399 25.07 -19.44 -10.14
CA LEU A 399 25.26 -18.00 -9.98
C LEU A 399 26.75 -17.66 -9.93
N VAL A 400 27.53 -18.36 -9.09
CA VAL A 400 28.97 -18.15 -8.94
C VAL A 400 29.71 -18.47 -10.23
N GLU A 401 29.41 -19.60 -10.87
CA GLU A 401 29.98 -19.97 -12.16
C GLU A 401 29.63 -18.95 -13.24
N SER A 402 28.37 -18.51 -13.30
CA SER A 402 27.92 -17.46 -14.22
C SER A 402 28.67 -16.15 -13.95
N PHE A 403 28.84 -15.76 -12.70
CA PHE A 403 29.54 -14.53 -12.31
C PHE A 403 31.03 -14.57 -12.71
N ILE A 404 31.72 -15.68 -12.43
CA ILE A 404 33.12 -15.88 -12.79
C ILE A 404 33.29 -15.86 -14.31
N ASN A 405 32.45 -16.60 -15.03
CA ASN A 405 32.52 -16.74 -16.48
C ASN A 405 31.93 -15.55 -17.24
N PHE A 406 31.20 -14.65 -16.57
CA PHE A 406 30.59 -13.50 -17.20
C PHE A 406 31.68 -12.60 -17.79
N GLN A 407 31.68 -12.48 -19.10
CA GLN A 407 32.54 -11.54 -19.81
C GLN A 407 31.67 -10.39 -20.31
N ILE A 408 32.11 -9.16 -20.00
CA ILE A 408 31.54 -7.95 -20.59
C ILE A 408 32.06 -7.89 -22.03
N SER A 409 31.43 -8.66 -22.91
CA SER A 409 31.88 -8.89 -24.29
C SER A 409 31.58 -7.72 -25.22
N ASP A 410 30.64 -6.83 -24.86
CA ASP A 410 30.35 -5.58 -25.57
C ASP A 410 30.21 -4.40 -24.59
N THR A 411 31.18 -3.49 -24.66
CA THR A 411 31.16 -2.22 -23.88
C THR A 411 29.90 -1.39 -24.13
N VAL A 412 29.30 -1.46 -25.34
CA VAL A 412 28.13 -0.67 -25.70
C VAL A 412 26.85 -1.19 -25.04
N ASP A 413 26.69 -2.51 -24.92
CA ASP A 413 25.52 -3.10 -24.25
C ASP A 413 25.60 -2.92 -22.73
N TYR A 414 26.80 -3.08 -22.16
CA TYR A 414 27.04 -2.77 -20.75
C TYR A 414 26.68 -1.31 -20.44
N GLN A 415 27.22 -0.35 -21.20
CA GLN A 415 26.97 1.06 -20.92
C GLN A 415 25.49 1.40 -20.97
N LYS A 416 24.74 0.81 -21.92
CA LYS A 416 23.28 0.97 -21.99
C LYS A 416 22.57 0.44 -20.75
N LYS A 417 22.93 -0.78 -20.30
CA LYS A 417 22.35 -1.37 -19.07
C LYS A 417 22.72 -0.54 -17.84
N HIS A 418 23.98 -0.16 -17.71
CA HIS A 418 24.48 0.69 -16.65
C HIS A 418 23.72 2.03 -16.58
N ASP A 419 23.68 2.78 -17.68
CA ASP A 419 23.01 4.09 -17.74
C ASP A 419 21.48 3.97 -17.54
N ALA A 420 20.91 2.83 -17.94
CA ALA A 420 19.50 2.56 -17.72
C ALA A 420 19.15 2.49 -16.24
N VAL A 421 20.03 2.00 -15.35
CA VAL A 421 19.78 1.91 -13.90
C VAL A 421 20.47 2.99 -13.07
N LEU A 422 21.49 3.67 -13.61
CA LEU A 422 22.20 4.76 -12.94
C LEU A 422 21.23 5.90 -12.55
N CYS A 423 21.31 6.33 -11.29
CA CYS A 423 20.57 7.46 -10.74
C CYS A 423 21.46 8.68 -10.54
N GLU A 424 22.52 8.53 -9.75
CA GLU A 424 23.44 9.62 -9.42
C GLU A 424 24.88 9.12 -9.41
N LEU A 425 25.76 9.93 -9.99
CA LEU A 425 27.20 9.72 -10.03
C LEU A 425 27.88 10.88 -9.28
N ASN A 426 28.52 10.57 -8.16
CA ASN A 426 29.24 11.50 -7.31
C ASN A 426 30.67 10.95 -7.09
N PRO A 427 31.70 11.80 -6.93
CA PRO A 427 33.05 11.33 -6.61
C PRO A 427 33.11 10.38 -5.40
N ASN A 428 32.18 10.53 -4.46
CA ASN A 428 32.13 9.76 -3.22
C ASN A 428 31.18 8.54 -3.27
N TYR A 429 30.28 8.49 -4.25
CA TYR A 429 29.32 7.40 -4.37
C TYR A 429 28.69 7.28 -5.76
N GLU A 430 28.26 6.08 -6.08
CA GLU A 430 27.42 5.78 -7.23
C GLU A 430 26.12 5.13 -6.74
N SER A 431 25.01 5.44 -7.39
CA SER A 431 23.72 4.92 -6.99
C SER A 431 22.88 4.49 -8.18
N PHE A 432 22.17 3.38 -8.00
CA PHE A 432 21.46 2.68 -9.06
C PHE A 432 20.08 2.25 -8.56
N ILE A 433 19.09 2.24 -9.45
CA ILE A 433 17.77 1.66 -9.17
C ILE A 433 17.25 0.91 -10.38
N ASN A 434 16.67 -0.26 -10.15
CA ASN A 434 16.10 -1.09 -11.20
C ASN A 434 14.57 -0.94 -11.30
N ALA A 435 13.95 -1.64 -12.27
CA ALA A 435 12.51 -1.61 -12.48
C ALA A 435 11.69 -2.24 -11.33
N ASN A 436 12.30 -3.15 -10.55
CA ASN A 436 11.70 -3.72 -9.34
C ASN A 436 11.82 -2.80 -8.11
N LYS A 437 12.32 -1.57 -8.31
CA LYS A 437 12.60 -0.56 -7.29
C LYS A 437 13.74 -0.95 -6.33
N ASP A 438 14.44 -2.07 -6.57
CA ASP A 438 15.65 -2.42 -5.82
C ASP A 438 16.75 -1.43 -6.16
N PHE A 439 17.54 -1.06 -5.17
CA PHE A 439 18.59 -0.06 -5.35
C PHE A 439 19.92 -0.48 -4.74
N LEU A 440 20.98 0.08 -5.31
CA LEU A 440 22.36 -0.15 -4.91
C LEU A 440 23.01 1.20 -4.67
N ILE A 441 23.73 1.32 -3.56
CA ILE A 441 24.57 2.48 -3.26
C ILE A 441 26.00 1.99 -3.04
N MET A 442 26.90 2.35 -3.93
CA MET A 442 28.33 2.06 -3.80
C MET A 442 29.03 3.30 -3.28
N LYS A 443 29.76 3.19 -2.16
CA LYS A 443 30.45 4.31 -1.52
C LYS A 443 31.96 4.12 -1.61
N SER A 444 32.67 5.17 -2.01
CA SER A 444 34.14 5.17 -2.12
C SER A 444 34.84 5.63 -0.84
N ASN A 445 34.09 6.17 0.14
CA ASN A 445 34.62 6.54 1.46
C ASN A 445 33.54 6.41 2.55
N PHE A 446 33.95 6.18 3.80
CA PHE A 446 33.03 5.97 4.94
C PHE A 446 32.27 7.24 5.40
N GLU A 447 32.54 8.40 4.81
CA GLU A 447 31.90 9.65 5.23
C GLU A 447 30.41 9.71 4.86
N SER A 448 29.67 10.14 5.87
CA SER A 448 28.32 9.71 6.22
C SER A 448 27.23 10.59 5.61
N PHE A 449 27.13 10.67 4.29
CA PHE A 449 25.84 11.06 3.73
C PHE A 449 24.87 9.89 3.89
N ASN A 450 23.76 10.11 4.61
CA ASN A 450 22.71 9.12 4.77
C ASN A 450 21.86 9.04 3.49
N LEU A 451 22.49 8.57 2.40
CA LEU A 451 21.90 8.46 1.07
C LEU A 451 20.71 7.52 1.06
N PHE A 452 20.72 6.49 1.91
CA PHE A 452 19.57 5.61 2.05
C PHE A 452 18.33 6.35 2.48
N GLU A 453 18.39 7.28 3.43
CA GLU A 453 17.21 8.04 3.83
C GLU A 453 16.62 8.84 2.66
N ILE A 454 17.46 9.40 1.78
CA ILE A 454 17.00 10.09 0.56
C ILE A 454 16.17 9.16 -0.32
N TYR A 455 16.68 7.96 -0.59
CA TYR A 455 16.02 6.95 -1.42
C TYR A 455 14.79 6.35 -0.74
N ASN A 456 14.87 6.11 0.56
CA ASN A 456 13.79 5.59 1.37
C ASN A 456 12.58 6.54 1.37
N TRP A 457 12.80 7.83 1.59
CA TRP A 457 11.73 8.83 1.48
C TRP A 457 11.21 8.95 0.04
N ALA A 458 12.06 8.84 -0.98
CA ALA A 458 11.62 8.81 -2.39
C ALA A 458 10.64 7.65 -2.66
N LEU A 459 10.90 6.45 -2.11
CA LEU A 459 9.99 5.31 -2.19
C LEU A 459 8.66 5.56 -1.48
N ILE A 460 8.68 6.14 -0.28
CA ILE A 460 7.45 6.48 0.47
C ILE A 460 6.59 7.51 -0.30
N TYR A 461 7.23 8.49 -0.92
CA TYR A 461 6.56 9.49 -1.75
C TYR A 461 5.97 8.88 -3.02
N GLU A 462 6.71 8.03 -3.71
CA GLU A 462 6.21 7.30 -4.88
C GLU A 462 5.00 6.42 -4.54
N ASN A 463 5.08 5.67 -3.43
CA ASN A 463 3.98 4.88 -2.90
C ASN A 463 2.74 5.72 -2.56
N LEU A 464 2.95 6.93 -2.01
CA LEU A 464 1.87 7.90 -1.76
C LEU A 464 1.22 8.38 -3.06
N TYR A 465 1.99 8.60 -4.13
CA TYR A 465 1.46 8.98 -5.44
C TYR A 465 0.59 7.89 -6.05
N GLU A 466 1.06 6.65 -6.00
CA GLU A 466 0.31 5.48 -6.45
C GLU A 466 -1.01 5.36 -5.67
N ALA A 467 -0.97 5.50 -4.34
CA ALA A 467 -2.16 5.46 -3.50
C ALA A 467 -3.18 6.57 -3.84
N LYS A 468 -2.72 7.80 -4.12
CA LYS A 468 -3.59 8.90 -4.57
C LYS A 468 -4.26 8.59 -5.90
N TYR A 469 -3.50 8.07 -6.86
CA TYR A 469 -4.04 7.66 -8.16
C TYR A 469 -5.11 6.58 -8.00
N ILE A 470 -4.83 5.54 -7.22
CA ILE A 470 -5.78 4.45 -6.93
C ILE A 470 -7.06 5.00 -6.27
N ASN A 471 -6.94 5.90 -5.28
CA ASN A 471 -8.09 6.52 -4.63
C ASN A 471 -8.96 7.32 -5.61
N ILE A 472 -8.34 8.11 -6.49
CA ILE A 472 -9.06 8.87 -7.54
C ILE A 472 -9.75 7.90 -8.51
N SER A 473 -9.05 6.84 -8.93
CA SER A 473 -9.58 5.81 -9.82
C SER A 473 -10.80 5.11 -9.22
N ASN A 474 -10.69 4.64 -7.98
CA ASN A 474 -11.79 3.96 -7.28
C ASN A 474 -13.02 4.88 -7.11
N LYS A 475 -12.80 6.16 -6.78
CA LYS A 475 -13.88 7.16 -6.71
C LYS A 475 -14.58 7.35 -8.06
N PHE A 476 -13.81 7.40 -9.15
CA PHE A 476 -14.39 7.51 -10.49
C PHE A 476 -15.28 6.31 -10.81
N TYR A 477 -14.76 5.09 -10.68
CA TYR A 477 -15.53 3.89 -11.03
C TYR A 477 -16.79 3.73 -10.17
N LYS A 478 -16.72 4.07 -8.88
CA LYS A 478 -17.86 4.01 -7.96
C LYS A 478 -18.94 5.06 -8.25
N LEU A 479 -18.55 6.27 -8.64
CA LEU A 479 -19.46 7.43 -8.67
C LEU A 479 -19.82 7.93 -10.08
N LYS A 480 -19.16 7.44 -11.14
CA LYS A 480 -19.36 7.93 -12.52
C LYS A 480 -20.82 7.90 -12.98
N ASN A 481 -21.58 6.90 -12.56
CA ASN A 481 -22.98 6.72 -12.98
C ASN A 481 -23.97 7.49 -12.11
N SER A 482 -23.67 7.66 -10.81
CA SER A 482 -24.58 8.25 -9.83
C SER A 482 -24.36 9.75 -9.61
N GLN A 483 -23.12 10.22 -9.72
CA GLN A 483 -22.72 11.61 -9.50
C GLN A 483 -21.78 12.13 -10.61
N PRO A 484 -22.26 12.29 -11.85
CA PRO A 484 -21.42 12.62 -13.00
C PRO A 484 -20.65 13.94 -12.86
N GLN A 485 -21.20 14.90 -12.11
CA GLN A 485 -20.53 16.16 -11.76
C GLN A 485 -19.16 15.96 -11.09
N ILE A 486 -18.92 14.81 -10.45
CA ILE A 486 -17.65 14.53 -9.78
C ILE A 486 -16.51 14.32 -10.78
N MET A 487 -16.79 13.93 -12.03
CA MET A 487 -15.78 13.67 -13.06
C MET A 487 -14.86 14.88 -13.27
N ARG A 488 -15.41 16.10 -13.25
CA ARG A 488 -14.63 17.34 -13.40
C ARG A 488 -13.73 17.62 -12.20
N VAL A 489 -14.19 17.26 -11.00
CA VAL A 489 -13.38 17.37 -9.77
C VAL A 489 -12.22 16.37 -9.84
N LEU A 490 -12.50 15.12 -10.24
CA LEU A 490 -11.48 14.08 -10.37
C LEU A 490 -10.46 14.40 -11.48
N LEU A 491 -10.90 14.99 -12.60
CA LEU A 491 -9.99 15.50 -13.64
C LEU A 491 -9.03 16.56 -13.10
N ASN A 492 -9.54 17.51 -12.30
CA ASN A 492 -8.69 18.50 -11.66
C ASN A 492 -7.70 17.86 -10.68
N GLN A 493 -8.12 16.84 -9.92
CA GLN A 493 -7.24 16.09 -9.02
C GLN A 493 -6.15 15.33 -9.78
N LEU A 494 -6.46 14.69 -10.91
CA LEU A 494 -5.47 14.01 -11.76
C LEU A 494 -4.49 15.00 -12.40
N ASN A 495 -4.99 16.13 -12.89
CA ASN A 495 -4.13 17.19 -13.41
C ASN A 495 -3.20 17.72 -12.31
N GLN A 496 -3.73 17.93 -11.10
CA GLN A 496 -2.89 18.30 -9.96
C GLN A 496 -1.86 17.22 -9.65
N LEU A 497 -2.22 15.93 -9.65
CA LEU A 497 -1.28 14.83 -9.41
C LEU A 497 -0.13 14.84 -10.42
N LYS A 498 -0.43 15.14 -11.69
CA LYS A 498 0.56 15.28 -12.78
C LYS A 498 1.54 16.45 -12.60
N TYR A 499 1.15 17.54 -11.93
CA TYR A 499 1.98 18.73 -11.72
C TYR A 499 2.54 18.86 -10.29
N TYR A 500 1.86 18.27 -9.30
CA TYR A 500 2.27 18.21 -7.89
C TYR A 500 3.59 17.45 -7.78
N THR A 501 3.78 16.48 -8.67
CA THR A 501 5.05 15.80 -8.90
C THR A 501 6.19 16.72 -9.19
N ALA A 502 6.04 17.99 -9.66
CA ALA A 502 7.10 18.92 -10.17
C ALA A 502 7.48 20.16 -9.30
N LYS A 503 6.76 20.50 -8.21
CA LYS A 503 7.04 21.73 -7.44
C LYS A 503 6.99 21.66 -5.91
N LYS A 504 6.26 20.70 -5.31
CA LYS A 504 6.08 20.59 -3.84
C LYS A 504 7.08 19.67 -3.15
N ILE A 505 7.55 18.62 -3.83
CA ILE A 505 8.58 17.70 -3.29
C ILE A 505 10.00 18.28 -3.43
N TYR A 506 10.22 19.20 -4.36
CA TYR A 506 11.53 19.67 -4.86
C TYR A 506 12.29 20.64 -3.97
N GLY A 507 12.04 20.60 -2.66
CA GLY A 507 12.96 21.21 -1.72
C GLY A 507 14.30 20.47 -1.62
N LEU A 508 14.46 19.30 -2.25
CA LEU A 508 15.66 18.48 -2.16
C LEU A 508 16.02 17.92 -3.54
N GLY A 509 16.99 18.56 -4.22
CA GLY A 509 17.38 18.24 -5.60
C GLY A 509 17.78 16.78 -5.84
N HIS A 510 18.25 16.07 -4.81
CA HIS A 510 18.63 14.65 -4.92
C HIS A 510 17.40 13.70 -4.98
N ILE A 511 16.33 14.00 -4.24
CA ILE A 511 15.10 13.19 -4.25
C ILE A 511 14.40 13.24 -5.61
N GLU A 512 14.46 14.40 -6.27
CA GLU A 512 13.88 14.62 -7.60
C GLU A 512 14.33 13.56 -8.61
N VAL A 513 15.64 13.35 -8.69
CA VAL A 513 16.25 12.46 -9.68
C VAL A 513 15.76 11.03 -9.47
N VAL A 514 15.73 10.59 -8.22
CA VAL A 514 15.28 9.25 -7.82
C VAL A 514 13.79 9.06 -8.10
N ILE A 515 12.93 10.00 -7.68
CA ILE A 515 11.49 9.92 -7.92
C ILE A 515 11.17 9.91 -9.42
N ARG A 516 11.82 10.77 -10.21
CA ARG A 516 11.63 10.79 -11.68
C ARG A 516 11.99 9.44 -12.30
N LYS A 517 13.07 8.80 -11.84
CA LYS A 517 13.48 7.47 -12.29
C LYS A 517 12.44 6.41 -11.93
N LEU A 518 11.99 6.38 -10.68
CA LEU A 518 10.93 5.48 -10.20
C LEU A 518 9.62 5.62 -11.00
N LEU A 519 9.14 6.85 -11.20
CA LEU A 519 7.90 7.11 -11.96
C LEU A 519 8.02 6.72 -13.43
N LYS A 520 9.23 6.78 -14.01
CA LYS A 520 9.49 6.30 -15.37
C LYS A 520 9.35 4.79 -15.49
N TYR A 521 9.82 4.01 -14.51
CA TYR A 521 9.68 2.55 -14.53
C TYR A 521 8.22 2.10 -14.48
N ASN A 522 7.36 2.84 -13.78
CA ASN A 522 5.93 2.51 -13.67
C ASN A 522 5.07 3.07 -14.82
N ASP A 523 5.69 3.73 -15.81
CA ASP A 523 5.01 4.46 -16.88
C ASP A 523 3.85 5.35 -16.38
N PHE A 524 4.05 5.96 -15.19
CA PHE A 524 2.98 6.57 -14.42
C PHE A 524 2.33 7.75 -15.16
N GLU A 525 3.12 8.50 -15.92
CA GLU A 525 2.61 9.61 -16.73
C GLU A 525 1.64 9.11 -17.82
N ASN A 526 1.98 8.03 -18.54
CA ASN A 526 1.09 7.48 -19.55
C ASN A 526 -0.18 6.91 -18.91
N THR A 527 -0.06 6.23 -17.77
CA THR A 527 -1.22 5.74 -17.01
C THR A 527 -2.19 6.88 -16.65
N ILE A 528 -1.68 8.00 -16.09
CA ILE A 528 -2.52 9.17 -15.79
C ILE A 528 -3.13 9.76 -17.06
N ASN A 529 -2.34 9.93 -18.12
CA ASN A 529 -2.82 10.52 -19.38
C ASN A 529 -3.92 9.67 -20.03
N GLN A 530 -3.79 8.34 -20.00
CA GLN A 530 -4.82 7.41 -20.46
C GLN A 530 -6.08 7.53 -19.61
N PHE A 531 -5.94 7.64 -18.29
CA PHE A 531 -7.09 7.76 -17.41
C PHE A 531 -7.84 9.09 -17.59
N ILE A 532 -7.12 10.20 -17.77
CA ILE A 532 -7.69 11.50 -18.14
C ILE A 532 -8.51 11.40 -19.45
N LYS A 533 -7.98 10.71 -20.47
CA LYS A 533 -8.72 10.47 -21.72
C LYS A 533 -10.02 9.69 -21.48
N THR A 534 -9.97 8.66 -20.64
CA THR A 534 -11.15 7.86 -20.26
C THR A 534 -12.22 8.72 -19.58
N ILE A 535 -11.85 9.52 -18.58
CA ILE A 535 -12.82 10.39 -17.88
C ILE A 535 -13.40 11.43 -18.83
N ASN A 536 -12.58 12.06 -19.69
CA ASN A 536 -13.07 13.03 -20.68
C ASN A 536 -14.07 12.41 -21.67
N ARG A 537 -13.82 11.19 -22.13
CA ARG A 537 -14.76 10.47 -23.00
C ARG A 537 -16.10 10.24 -22.31
N ASP A 538 -16.07 9.82 -21.05
CA ASP A 538 -17.28 9.53 -20.28
C ASP A 538 -18.05 10.82 -19.92
N ASP A 539 -17.37 11.93 -19.60
CA ASP A 539 -18.01 13.24 -19.38
C ASP A 539 -18.72 13.75 -20.66
N GLN A 540 -18.09 13.56 -21.84
CA GLN A 540 -18.72 13.89 -23.13
C GLN A 540 -19.97 13.05 -23.41
N MET A 541 -19.93 11.75 -23.13
CA MET A 541 -21.09 10.86 -23.28
C MET A 541 -22.23 11.27 -22.35
N TYR A 542 -21.91 11.66 -21.11
CA TYR A 542 -22.89 12.17 -20.17
C TYR A 542 -23.53 13.49 -20.65
N GLY A 543 -22.72 14.45 -21.15
CA GLY A 543 -23.21 15.69 -21.74
C GLY A 543 -24.26 15.44 -22.82
N LYS A 544 -23.96 14.54 -23.76
CA LYS A 544 -24.89 14.12 -24.83
C LYS A 544 -26.17 13.47 -24.28
N SER A 545 -26.07 12.67 -23.22
CA SER A 545 -27.24 12.06 -22.56
C SER A 545 -28.14 13.09 -21.89
N LYS A 546 -27.55 14.11 -21.25
CA LYS A 546 -28.28 15.22 -20.62
C LYS A 546 -29.05 16.05 -21.65
N GLU A 547 -28.40 16.38 -22.78
CA GLU A 547 -29.04 17.05 -23.91
C GLU A 547 -30.25 16.26 -24.43
N ARG A 548 -30.10 14.94 -24.63
CA ARG A 548 -31.21 14.07 -25.06
C ARG A 548 -32.37 14.08 -24.06
N LYS A 549 -32.10 14.10 -22.75
CA LYS A 549 -33.17 14.18 -21.72
C LYS A 549 -33.91 15.51 -21.76
N TYR A 550 -33.20 16.63 -21.90
CA TYR A 550 -33.84 17.95 -22.04
C TYR A 550 -34.64 18.07 -23.33
N LEU A 551 -34.14 17.50 -24.42
CA LEU A 551 -34.87 17.45 -25.69
C LEU A 551 -36.18 16.67 -25.53
N ILE A 552 -36.16 15.51 -24.86
CA ILE A 552 -37.37 14.72 -24.56
C ILE A 552 -38.35 15.52 -23.67
N LEU A 553 -37.86 16.19 -22.62
CA LEU A 553 -38.71 17.04 -21.79
C LEU A 553 -39.31 18.20 -22.58
N GLY A 554 -38.54 18.83 -23.47
CA GLY A 554 -39.02 19.85 -24.39
C GLY A 554 -40.13 19.34 -25.31
N ILE A 555 -39.99 18.12 -25.85
CA ILE A 555 -41.05 17.47 -26.63
C ILE A 555 -42.31 17.25 -25.80
N ILE A 556 -42.17 16.76 -24.55
CA ILE A 556 -43.31 16.53 -23.65
C ILE A 556 -44.01 17.86 -23.31
N SER A 557 -43.26 18.90 -23.00
CA SER A 557 -43.82 20.22 -22.73
C SER A 557 -44.54 20.79 -23.95
N ALA A 558 -43.93 20.72 -25.14
CA ALA A 558 -44.56 21.14 -26.39
C ALA A 558 -45.86 20.37 -26.67
N PHE A 559 -45.89 19.07 -26.38
CA PHE A 559 -47.09 18.24 -26.49
C PHE A 559 -48.21 18.69 -25.54
N LEU A 560 -47.89 18.94 -24.27
CA LEU A 560 -48.86 19.44 -23.29
C LEU A 560 -49.43 20.80 -23.69
N PHE A 561 -48.58 21.72 -24.15
CA PHE A 561 -49.03 23.01 -24.68
C PHE A 561 -49.92 22.83 -25.92
N GLY A 562 -49.56 21.94 -26.85
CA GLY A 562 -50.37 21.64 -28.03
C GLY A 562 -51.75 21.07 -27.70
N ILE A 563 -51.86 20.18 -26.69
CA ILE A 563 -53.15 19.70 -26.19
C ILE A 563 -53.96 20.84 -25.56
N MET A 564 -53.34 21.70 -24.75
CA MET A 564 -54.03 22.82 -24.13
C MET A 564 -54.55 23.82 -25.16
N ASP A 565 -53.76 24.16 -26.18
CA ASP A 565 -54.20 25.04 -27.28
C ASP A 565 -55.34 24.39 -28.09
N PHE A 566 -55.25 23.08 -28.34
CA PHE A 566 -56.33 22.34 -29.01
C PHE A 566 -57.63 22.35 -28.20
N LEU A 567 -57.56 22.06 -26.90
CA LEU A 567 -58.73 22.12 -26.01
C LEU A 567 -59.28 23.54 -25.93
N THR A 568 -58.42 24.56 -25.82
CA THR A 568 -58.82 25.96 -25.81
C THR A 568 -59.56 26.32 -27.11
N THR A 569 -59.05 25.89 -28.25
CA THR A 569 -59.70 26.10 -29.56
C THR A 569 -61.05 25.37 -29.66
N ILE A 570 -61.13 24.11 -29.20
CA ILE A 570 -62.39 23.35 -29.11
C ILE A 570 -63.40 24.09 -28.23
N PHE A 571 -63.01 24.47 -27.01
CA PHE A 571 -63.84 25.23 -26.08
C PHE A 571 -64.08 26.69 -26.51
N SER A 572 -63.41 27.18 -27.56
CA SER A 572 -63.73 28.48 -28.18
C SER A 572 -64.71 28.33 -29.34
N ILE A 573 -64.72 27.19 -30.02
CA ILE A 573 -65.66 26.87 -31.10
C ILE A 573 -67.00 26.36 -30.54
N LEU A 574 -66.98 25.68 -29.40
CA LEU A 574 -68.17 25.05 -28.79
C LEU A 574 -69.16 26.00 -28.08
N PRO A 575 -68.77 27.17 -27.52
CA PRO A 575 -69.72 28.13 -27.00
C PRO A 575 -69.84 29.35 -27.91
N VAL A 576 -71.06 29.89 -28.02
CA VAL A 576 -71.53 30.99 -28.89
C VAL A 576 -72.05 30.43 -30.24
N THR A 577 -73.29 29.96 -30.41
CA THR A 577 -74.59 30.41 -29.89
C THR A 577 -75.70 29.38 -30.16
N GLN A 578 -76.77 29.40 -29.34
CA GLN A 578 -78.14 28.86 -29.52
C GLN A 578 -78.51 27.51 -28.88
N ASP A 579 -79.66 27.51 -28.19
CA ASP A 579 -80.23 26.55 -27.22
C ASP A 579 -80.59 25.14 -27.74
N ASN A 580 -79.93 24.62 -28.77
CA ASN A 580 -80.17 23.25 -29.25
C ASN A 580 -78.88 22.51 -29.61
N ILE A 581 -78.40 21.68 -28.66
CA ILE A 581 -77.23 20.79 -28.77
C ILE A 581 -77.26 19.91 -30.04
N LYS A 582 -78.46 19.56 -30.55
CA LYS A 582 -78.63 18.74 -31.76
C LYS A 582 -78.14 19.41 -33.06
N VAL A 583 -78.15 20.74 -33.16
CA VAL A 583 -77.76 21.47 -34.39
C VAL A 583 -76.24 21.73 -34.44
N SER A 584 -75.59 21.84 -33.28
CA SER A 584 -74.13 21.98 -33.16
C SER A 584 -73.38 20.73 -33.65
N ILE A 585 -73.91 19.54 -33.34
CA ILE A 585 -73.30 18.24 -33.67
C ILE A 585 -73.48 17.89 -35.16
N GLN A 586 -74.40 18.56 -35.89
CA GLN A 586 -74.66 18.30 -37.32
C GLN A 586 -73.88 19.19 -38.29
N LYS A 587 -73.09 20.17 -37.81
CA LYS A 587 -72.22 20.96 -38.69
C LYS A 587 -70.96 20.16 -39.04
N VAL A 588 -70.92 19.62 -40.26
CA VAL A 588 -69.79 18.85 -40.82
C VAL A 588 -68.39 19.45 -40.51
N PRO A 589 -68.16 20.78 -40.52
CA PRO A 589 -66.84 21.34 -40.23
C PRO A 589 -66.35 21.15 -38.80
N SER A 590 -67.22 21.20 -37.78
CA SER A 590 -66.79 21.03 -36.37
C SER A 590 -66.41 19.58 -36.08
N LEU A 591 -67.13 18.61 -36.66
CA LEU A 591 -66.77 17.20 -36.62
C LEU A 591 -65.42 16.92 -37.30
N ILE A 592 -65.11 17.59 -38.41
CA ILE A 592 -63.82 17.45 -39.10
C ILE A 592 -62.68 18.01 -38.25
N VAL A 593 -62.86 19.18 -37.61
CA VAL A 593 -61.83 19.78 -36.74
C VAL A 593 -61.56 18.90 -35.51
N ILE A 594 -62.62 18.41 -34.86
CA ILE A 594 -62.49 17.49 -33.71
C ILE A 594 -61.86 16.16 -34.14
N GLY A 595 -62.26 15.63 -35.30
CA GLY A 595 -61.72 14.38 -35.85
C GLY A 595 -60.24 14.49 -36.22
N ALA A 596 -59.85 15.51 -36.96
CA ALA A 596 -58.46 15.76 -37.35
C ALA A 596 -57.57 16.02 -36.14
N GLY A 597 -58.05 16.80 -35.16
CA GLY A 597 -57.33 17.04 -33.92
C GLY A 597 -57.18 15.80 -33.05
N SER A 598 -58.22 14.96 -32.95
CA SER A 598 -58.15 13.68 -32.23
C SER A 598 -57.18 12.70 -32.89
N LEU A 599 -57.12 12.71 -34.23
CA LEU A 599 -56.20 11.87 -35.00
C LEU A 599 -54.75 12.33 -34.85
N LEU A 600 -54.49 13.64 -34.85
CA LEU A 600 -53.17 14.20 -34.53
C LEU A 600 -52.75 13.88 -33.08
N ALA A 601 -53.67 13.98 -32.13
CA ALA A 601 -53.42 13.62 -30.74
C ALA A 601 -53.10 12.13 -30.58
N SER A 602 -53.77 11.23 -31.32
CA SER A 602 -53.50 9.79 -31.28
C SER A 602 -52.15 9.43 -31.90
N ILE A 603 -51.78 10.04 -33.04
CA ILE A 603 -50.46 9.86 -33.67
C ILE A 603 -49.35 10.29 -32.70
N LEU A 604 -49.52 11.42 -32.02
CA LEU A 604 -48.57 11.88 -31.02
C LEU A 604 -48.47 10.93 -29.81
N LEU A 605 -49.60 10.39 -29.33
CA LEU A 605 -49.63 9.39 -28.26
C LEU A 605 -48.88 8.11 -28.65
N ILE A 606 -49.02 7.68 -29.91
CA ILE A 606 -48.29 6.53 -30.47
C ILE A 606 -46.78 6.81 -30.50
N ILE A 607 -46.35 8.00 -30.93
CA ILE A 607 -44.93 8.39 -30.91
C ILE A 607 -44.39 8.36 -29.47
N LEU A 608 -45.16 8.88 -28.50
CA LEU A 608 -44.79 8.90 -27.09
C LEU A 608 -44.65 7.48 -26.51
N THR A 609 -45.60 6.59 -26.79
CA THR A 609 -45.54 5.19 -26.34
C THR A 609 -44.40 4.43 -27.00
N VAL A 610 -44.20 4.55 -28.31
CA VAL A 610 -43.08 3.89 -29.01
C VAL A 610 -41.73 4.37 -28.45
N THR A 611 -41.58 5.66 -28.20
CA THR A 611 -40.33 6.23 -27.65
C THR A 611 -40.09 5.76 -26.21
N TYR A 612 -41.14 5.66 -25.39
CA TYR A 612 -41.06 5.14 -24.03
C TYR A 612 -40.71 3.64 -23.98
N PHE A 613 -41.33 2.82 -24.83
CA PHE A 613 -41.06 1.38 -24.89
C PHE A 613 -39.68 1.06 -25.49
N LYS A 614 -39.20 1.85 -26.46
CA LYS A 614 -37.83 1.71 -27.00
C LYS A 614 -36.76 1.97 -25.94
N LYS A 615 -37.03 2.88 -24.99
CA LYS A 615 -36.16 3.18 -23.83
C LYS A 615 -36.13 2.05 -22.79
N ARG A 616 -37.16 1.22 -22.72
CA ARG A 616 -37.23 0.07 -21.79
C ARG A 616 -36.51 -1.18 -22.31
N ARG A 617 -36.25 -1.27 -23.63
CA ARG A 617 -35.44 -2.33 -24.26
C ARG A 617 -33.93 -2.01 -24.36
N GLN A 618 -33.50 -0.82 -23.95
CA GLN A 618 -32.10 -0.38 -23.95
C GLN A 618 -31.50 -0.18 -22.55
N LYS A 619 -32.30 -0.46 -21.52
CA LYS A 619 -31.79 -0.90 -20.22
C LYS A 619 -31.76 -2.41 -20.26
#